data_AF-A0A7X5REJ4-F1
#
_entry.id   AF-A0A7X5REJ4-F1
#
_cell.length_a   1.000
_cell.length_b   1.000
_cell.length_c   1.000
_cell.angle_alpha   90.00
_cell.angle_beta   90.00
_cell.angle_gamma   90.00
#
_symmetry.space_group_name_H-M   'P 1'
#
loop_
_entity.id
_entity.type
_entity.pdbx_description
1 polymer ?
#
loop_
_entity_poly.entity_id
_entity_poly.type
_entity_poly.pdbx_seq_one_letter_code
_entity_poly.pdbx_strand_id
1 'polypeptide(L)' 'MNELMESEAFTIGIATGINLYQNKIITAHDRKEPVKIGDELFYFQTGRERLAEMMNKILQ' A
#
# COMPACT_ATOMS: atom_id res chain seq x y z
N MET A 1 31.24 -14.61 -9.13
CA MET A 1 31.31 -13.29 -8.48
C MET A 1 30.31 -12.33 -9.12
N ASN A 2 30.34 -12.14 -10.45
CA ASN A 2 29.37 -11.29 -11.15
C ASN A 2 27.90 -11.72 -10.98
N GLU A 3 27.59 -13.01 -11.14
CA GLU A 3 26.20 -13.51 -11.00
C GLU A 3 25.61 -13.31 -9.60
N LEU A 4 26.44 -13.40 -8.55
CA LEU A 4 25.98 -13.16 -7.17
C LEU A 4 25.65 -11.68 -6.96
N MET A 5 26.49 -10.78 -7.48
CA MET A 5 26.26 -9.33 -7.40
C MET A 5 25.03 -8.91 -8.22
N GLU A 6 24.80 -9.53 -9.37
CA GLU A 6 23.59 -9.30 -10.19
C GLU A 6 22.32 -9.76 -9.46
N SER A 7 22.36 -10.92 -8.80
CA SER A 7 21.25 -11.44 -8.00
C SER A 7 20.93 -10.54 -6.80
N GLU A 8 21.95 -10.03 -6.11
CA GLU A 8 21.79 -9.08 -5.01
C GLU A 8 21.19 -7.76 -5.50
N ALA A 9 21.72 -7.20 -6.60
CA ALA A 9 21.19 -5.98 -7.20
C ALA A 9 19.73 -6.13 -7.63
N PHE A 10 19.36 -7.27 -8.21
CA PHE A 10 17.96 -7.59 -8.55
C PHE A 10 17.08 -7.61 -7.29
N THR A 11 17.50 -8.33 -6.25
CA THR A 11 16.75 -8.46 -4.99
C THR A 11 16.55 -7.10 -4.32
N ILE A 12 17.61 -6.27 -4.28
CA ILE A 12 17.55 -4.90 -3.76
C ILE A 12 16.60 -4.05 -4.59
N GLY A 13 16.62 -4.17 -5.91
CA GLY A 13 15.71 -3.46 -6.82
C GLY A 13 14.24 -3.78 -6.51
N ILE A 14 13.91 -5.07 -6.36
CA ILE A 14 12.55 -5.51 -5.99
C ILE A 14 12.14 -4.97 -4.62
N ALA A 15 12.98 -5.14 -3.60
CA ALA A 15 12.69 -4.67 -2.24
C ALA A 15 12.49 -3.15 -2.20
N THR A 16 13.33 -2.39 -2.92
CA THR A 16 13.22 -0.94 -3.04
C THR A 16 11.91 -0.54 -3.71
N GLY A 17 11.54 -1.21 -4.82
CA GLY A 17 10.27 -0.99 -5.49
C GLY A 17 9.06 -1.19 -4.57
N ILE A 18 9.03 -2.32 -3.85
CA ILE A 18 7.97 -2.64 -2.88
C ILE A 18 7.87 -1.56 -1.80
N ASN A 19 9.01 -1.17 -1.21
CA ASN A 19 9.07 -0.17 -0.15
C ASN A 19 8.56 1.20 -0.62
N LEU A 20 8.87 1.62 -1.85
CA LEU A 20 8.38 2.88 -2.41
C LEU A 20 6.85 2.90 -2.53
N TYR A 21 6.25 1.82 -3.02
CA TYR A 21 4.79 1.73 -3.14
C TYR A 21 4.09 1.68 -1.77
N GLN A 22 4.66 0.94 -0.82
CA GLN A 22 4.14 0.92 0.56
C GLN A 22 4.20 2.30 1.21
N ASN A 23 5.31 3.02 1.08
CA ASN A 23 5.45 4.37 1.62
C ASN A 23 4.47 5.36 0.98
N LYS A 24 4.18 5.22 -0.32
CA LYS A 24 3.16 6.04 -1.00
C LYS A 24 1.77 5.85 -0.39
N ILE A 25 1.41 4.59 -0.11
CA ILE A 25 0.14 4.23 0.53
C ILE A 25 0.05 4.82 1.94
N ILE A 26 1.08 4.61 2.76
CA ILE A 26 1.13 5.12 4.14
C ILE A 26 1.04 6.64 4.15
N THR A 27 1.82 7.32 3.29
CA THR A 27 1.82 8.80 3.20
C THR A 27 0.45 9.34 2.82
N ALA A 28 -0.23 8.71 1.85
CA ALA A 28 -1.57 9.12 1.45
C ALA A 28 -2.60 8.93 2.58
N HIS A 29 -2.53 7.81 3.31
CA HIS A 29 -3.37 7.58 4.48
C HIS A 29 -3.15 8.64 5.57
N ASP A 30 -1.89 8.93 5.91
CA ASP A 30 -1.57 9.92 6.95
C ASP A 30 -2.03 11.34 6.59
N ARG A 31 -1.99 11.68 5.29
CA ARG A 31 -2.48 12.96 4.76
C ARG A 31 -3.98 12.99 4.49
N LYS A 32 -4.68 11.85 4.63
CA LYS A 32 -6.09 11.68 4.23
C LYS A 32 -6.33 12.01 2.76
N GLU A 33 -5.34 11.73 1.91
CA GLU A 33 -5.39 11.91 0.47
C GLU A 33 -5.78 10.59 -0.22
N PRO A 34 -6.45 10.64 -1.37
CA PRO A 34 -6.72 9.43 -2.14
C PRO A 34 -5.45 8.90 -2.82
N VAL A 35 -5.38 7.59 -3.01
CA VAL A 35 -4.42 6.94 -3.91
C VAL A 35 -5.09 6.64 -5.24
N LYS A 36 -4.50 7.11 -6.33
CA LYS A 36 -4.92 6.74 -7.69
C LYS A 36 -4.31 5.40 -8.09
N ILE A 37 -5.14 4.42 -8.47
CA ILE A 37 -4.73 3.14 -9.07
C ILE A 37 -5.43 3.03 -10.42
N GLY A 38 -4.65 3.01 -11.50
CA GLY A 38 -5.19 3.17 -12.85
C GLY A 38 -5.88 4.52 -12.99
N ASP A 39 -7.19 4.50 -13.27
CA ASP A 39 -8.05 5.69 -13.36
C ASP A 39 -8.99 5.90 -12.17
N GLU A 40 -8.90 5.03 -11.15
CA GLU A 40 -9.76 5.07 -9.98
C GLU A 40 -9.05 5.65 -8.74
N LEU A 41 -9.80 6.35 -7.91
CA LEU A 41 -9.33 6.95 -6.64
C LEU A 41 -9.79 6.10 -5.46
N PHE A 42 -8.86 5.73 -4.58
CA PHE A 42 -9.10 4.95 -3.38
C PHE A 42 -8.78 5.75 -2.13
N TYR A 43 -9.68 5.72 -1.15
CA TYR A 43 -9.45 6.29 0.18
C TYR A 43 -9.25 5.16 1.19
N PHE A 44 -8.28 5.32 2.08
CA PHE A 44 -8.02 4.35 3.12
C PHE A 44 -8.93 4.60 4.32
N GLN A 45 -9.66 3.56 4.71
CA GLN A 45 -10.45 3.57 5.93
C GLN A 45 -9.55 3.42 7.15
N THR A 46 -9.85 4.19 8.18
CA THR A 46 -9.38 3.94 9.54
C THR A 46 -9.98 2.64 10.09
N GLY A 47 -9.34 2.06 11.10
CA GLY A 47 -9.87 0.87 11.77
C GLY A 47 -11.28 1.07 12.36
N ARG A 48 -11.62 2.30 12.75
CA ARG A 48 -12.97 2.66 13.22
C ARG A 48 -14.01 2.62 12.11
N GLU A 49 -13.70 3.20 10.95
CA GLU A 49 -14.59 3.17 9.78
C GLU A 49 -14.83 1.75 9.31
N ARG A 50 -13.77 0.94 9.24
CA ARG A 50 -13.87 -0.47 8.86
C ARG A 50 -14.71 -1.28 9.84
N LEU A 51 -14.57 -1.04 11.15
CA LEU A 51 -15.39 -1.70 12.17
C LEU A 51 -16.86 -1.29 12.05
N ALA A 52 -17.15 0.00 11.85
CA ALA A 52 -18.51 0.49 11.65
C ALA A 52 -19.16 -0.13 10.41
N GLU A 53 -18.43 -0.23 9.30
CA GLU A 53 -18.92 -0.89 8.09
C GLU A 53 -19.22 -2.37 8.32
N MET A 54 -18.33 -3.10 9.00
CA MET A 54 -18.54 -4.51 9.34
C MET A 54 -19.78 -4.70 10.20
N MET A 55 -19.94 -3.88 11.25
CA MET A 55 -21.12 -3.93 12.12
C MET A 55 -22.41 -3.68 11.35
N ASN A 56 -22.41 -2.68 10.45
CA ASN A 56 -23.58 -2.40 9.59
C ASN A 56 -23.92 -3.60 8.69
N LYS A 57 -22.92 -4.29 8.13
CA LYS A 57 -23.12 -5.47 7.28
C LYS A 57 -23.66 -6.70 8.01
N ILE A 58 -23.40 -6.83 9.31
CA ILE A 58 -23.87 -7.97 10.13
C ILE A 58 -25.26 -7.69 10.70
N LEU A 59 -25.54 -6.43 11.04
CA LEU A 59 -26.79 -6.01 11.67
C LEU A 59 -27.91 -5.72 10.66
N GLN A 60 -27.61 -5.70 9.35
CA GLN A 60 -28.57 -5.62 8.24
C GLN A 60 -28.70 -6.97 7.55
#